data_AF-A0A2N6A2Y8-F1
#
_entry.id   AF-A0A2N6A2Y8-F1
#
_cell.length_a   1.000
_cell.length_b   1.000
_cell.length_c   1.000
_cell.angle_alpha   90.00
_cell.angle_beta   90.00
_cell.angle_gamma   90.00
#
_symmetry.space_group_name_H-M   'P 1'
#
loop_
_entity.id
_entity.type
_entity.pdbx_description
1 polymer ?
#
loop_
_entity_poly.entity_id
_entity_poly.type
_entity_poly.pdbx_seq_one_letter_code
_entity_poly.pdbx_strand_id
1 'polypeptide(L)'
;MRRKFNIQQKIQIYILSSVLVIFLLSIGYVGLKSRSKMLTISRDLADSYAREYANLTADKLNYYSNSVLFAKTIFEDYKNIPYNNRREVLSNYLKSMLEDNSRFLSVWSILEPNAIDTLTSRYKNKVGSTILGNFRYVYYRQDKEIVLSRYVEQNPDEVLSGSIYTLVKRRMQNTIVDPYYYSYTGNKSDQILETNIVAPVIEKGKFKGVIGVDVPLTTISSLINEYRPIEGSFAFLLSHTGSLVSFPDSKAIGQNIMDIGFLSGDSIDIKSQIASLKEFSYYTKYKGERYYVTSYPLEIEGTNTAWYVSMALPESKIIDMAISTLNNAIMVAFIGLLLLAFIIYLVARNISRPIKSLTGVINHISLGEVGSDQKLILNSKDEINEMADAMNQYIDGYAKKVVFASGIGAGDLDKDLELLSDEDLLGKSLMQMRDNLKLAREEELKRQAEDKIHRWTNEGIAKFADILRQNNDDISELSFELMRNMVNYLEVNQGAIFVIDESNDEIFYEATSTIAFNKKQFNKTRIKYGEDLIGRCAHERKTIYLKEVPEDYISITSGMGEANPNVVLLVPAILNDKVYAIIELASFSEIEDFQIEFLEKIG
;
A
#
# COMPACT_ATOMS: atom_id res chain seq x y z
N MET A 1 -30.50 -0.37 -3.73
CA MET A 1 -29.98 -1.14 -2.58
C MET A 1 -28.51 -0.75 -2.36
N ARG A 2 -28.18 0.12 -1.39
CA ARG A 2 -26.78 0.55 -1.14
C ARG A 2 -26.03 -0.58 -0.45
N ARG A 3 -25.09 -1.25 -1.14
CA ARG A 3 -24.18 -2.23 -0.51
C ARG A 3 -23.40 -1.54 0.62
N LYS A 4 -23.52 -2.03 1.86
CA LYS A 4 -22.71 -1.56 2.99
C LYS A 4 -21.31 -2.17 2.88
N PHE A 5 -20.34 -1.39 2.42
CA PHE A 5 -18.93 -1.77 2.45
C PHE A 5 -18.37 -1.64 3.87
N ASN A 6 -17.57 -2.62 4.30
CA ASN A 6 -16.82 -2.51 5.55
C ASN A 6 -15.64 -1.53 5.40
N ILE A 7 -15.03 -1.11 6.52
CA ILE A 7 -13.93 -0.13 6.52
C ILE A 7 -12.78 -0.58 5.61
N GLN A 8 -12.40 -1.86 5.69
CA GLN A 8 -11.37 -2.46 4.85
C GLN A 8 -11.64 -2.28 3.34
N GLN A 9 -12.85 -2.60 2.89
CA GLN A 9 -13.25 -2.48 1.49
C GLN A 9 -13.26 -1.03 1.02
N LYS A 10 -13.71 -0.09 1.87
CA LYS A 10 -13.69 1.33 1.53
C LYS A 10 -12.26 1.83 1.31
N ILE A 11 -11.35 1.53 2.24
CA ILE A 11 -9.92 1.89 2.12
C ILE A 11 -9.33 1.33 0.81
N GLN A 12 -9.57 0.05 0.53
CA GLN A 12 -9.08 -0.59 -0.68
C GLN A 12 -9.62 0.07 -1.95
N ILE A 13 -10.92 0.32 -2.04
CA ILE A 13 -11.53 0.89 -3.24
C ILE A 13 -11.00 2.31 -3.50
N TYR A 14 -10.91 3.17 -2.48
CA TYR A 14 -10.46 4.56 -2.68
C TYR A 14 -8.99 4.65 -3.11
N ILE A 15 -8.12 3.88 -2.48
CA ILE A 15 -6.69 3.90 -2.80
C ILE A 15 -6.45 3.20 -4.15
N LEU A 16 -7.03 2.03 -4.39
CA LEU A 16 -6.80 1.31 -5.65
C LEU A 16 -7.38 2.04 -6.86
N SER A 17 -8.53 2.70 -6.74
CA SER A 17 -9.11 3.47 -7.85
C SER A 17 -8.30 4.70 -8.19
N SER A 18 -7.85 5.48 -7.19
CA SER A 18 -6.99 6.65 -7.43
C SER A 18 -5.65 6.25 -8.05
N VAL A 19 -5.02 5.19 -7.54
CA VAL A 19 -3.76 4.68 -8.09
C VAL A 19 -3.94 4.12 -9.51
N LEU A 20 -5.02 3.39 -9.77
CA LEU A 20 -5.33 2.86 -11.11
C LEU A 20 -5.40 3.98 -12.15
N VAL A 21 -6.03 5.12 -11.82
CA VAL A 21 -6.08 6.29 -12.71
C VAL A 21 -4.68 6.83 -13.01
N ILE A 22 -3.82 6.96 -11.99
CA ILE A 22 -2.43 7.43 -12.16
C ILE A 22 -1.64 6.48 -13.07
N PHE A 23 -1.78 5.16 -12.87
CA PHE A 23 -1.12 4.16 -13.72
C PHE A 23 -1.61 4.23 -15.16
N LEU A 24 -2.93 4.34 -15.39
CA LEU A 24 -3.49 4.46 -16.74
C LEU A 24 -2.98 5.72 -17.45
N LEU A 25 -2.93 6.86 -16.76
CA LEU A 25 -2.38 8.10 -17.31
C LEU A 25 -0.88 7.97 -17.62
N SER A 26 -0.10 7.37 -16.73
CA SER A 26 1.34 7.19 -16.90
C SER A 26 1.65 6.23 -18.05
N ILE A 27 0.97 5.09 -18.13
CA ILE A 27 1.12 4.11 -19.23
C ILE A 27 0.70 4.74 -20.56
N GLY A 28 -0.42 5.47 -20.58
CA GLY A 28 -0.87 6.19 -21.78
C GLY A 28 0.17 7.20 -22.26
N TYR A 29 0.73 7.99 -21.35
CA TYR A 29 1.81 8.94 -21.65
C TYR A 29 3.06 8.24 -22.20
N VAL A 30 3.52 7.16 -21.55
CA VAL A 30 4.67 6.36 -21.99
C VAL A 30 4.41 5.77 -23.38
N GLY A 31 3.22 5.25 -23.66
CA GLY A 31 2.87 4.71 -24.97
C GLY A 31 2.94 5.74 -26.09
N LEU A 32 2.33 6.92 -25.89
CA LEU A 32 2.35 8.01 -26.87
C LEU A 32 3.77 8.57 -27.09
N LYS A 33 4.53 8.75 -26.00
CA LYS A 33 5.89 9.29 -26.06
C LYS A 33 6.88 8.28 -26.64
N SER A 34 6.75 6.99 -26.31
CA SER A 34 7.58 5.92 -26.85
C SER A 34 7.44 5.81 -28.36
N ARG A 35 6.19 5.82 -28.86
CA ARG A 35 5.93 5.75 -30.32
C ARG A 35 6.60 6.90 -31.08
N SER A 36 6.40 8.13 -30.63
CA SER A 36 7.01 9.31 -31.28
C SER A 36 8.54 9.28 -31.21
N LYS A 37 9.11 8.94 -30.05
CA LYS A 37 10.57 8.86 -29.86
C LYS A 37 11.21 7.77 -30.71
N MET A 38 10.61 6.58 -30.79
CA MET A 38 11.12 5.47 -31.60
C MET A 38 11.08 5.79 -33.09
N LEU A 39 10.05 6.49 -33.56
CA LEU A 39 9.99 6.97 -34.94
C LEU A 39 11.13 7.94 -35.25
N THR A 40 11.38 8.92 -34.38
CA THR A 40 12.51 9.86 -34.56
C THR A 40 13.86 9.13 -34.56
N ILE A 41 14.13 8.30 -33.54
CA ILE A 41 15.40 7.55 -33.44
C ILE A 41 15.62 6.68 -34.69
N SER A 42 14.58 5.99 -35.16
CA SER A 42 14.71 5.11 -36.33
C SER A 42 14.99 5.90 -37.60
N ARG A 43 14.39 7.09 -37.76
CA ARG A 43 14.66 7.99 -38.90
C ARG A 43 16.09 8.54 -38.85
N ASP A 44 16.51 9.06 -37.70
CA ASP A 44 17.88 9.58 -37.52
C ASP A 44 18.94 8.49 -37.78
N LEU A 45 18.64 7.26 -37.35
CA LEU A 45 19.47 6.10 -37.62
C LEU A 45 19.53 5.79 -39.13
N ALA A 46 18.37 5.76 -39.80
CA ALA A 46 18.30 5.56 -41.24
C ALA A 46 19.08 6.62 -42.02
N ASP A 47 18.93 7.89 -41.66
CA ASP A 47 19.63 9.03 -42.27
C ASP A 47 21.14 8.90 -42.09
N SER A 48 21.58 8.49 -40.91
CA SER A 48 22.99 8.27 -40.59
C SER A 48 23.58 7.15 -41.46
N TYR A 49 22.91 6.00 -41.57
CA TYR A 49 23.38 4.91 -42.44
C TYR A 49 23.32 5.27 -43.92
N ALA A 50 22.26 5.91 -44.39
CA ALA A 50 22.17 6.33 -45.78
C ALA A 50 23.32 7.28 -46.16
N ARG A 51 23.64 8.24 -45.28
CA ARG A 51 24.78 9.16 -45.43
C ARG A 51 26.12 8.44 -45.40
N GLU A 52 26.33 7.54 -44.43
CA GLU A 52 27.56 6.76 -44.31
C GLU A 52 27.79 5.92 -45.57
N TYR A 53 26.78 5.18 -46.02
CA TYR A 53 26.89 4.36 -47.22
C TYR A 53 27.02 5.18 -48.50
N ALA A 54 26.38 6.36 -48.57
CA ALA A 54 26.59 7.28 -49.67
C ALA A 54 28.05 7.72 -49.76
N ASN A 55 28.67 8.10 -48.63
CA ASN A 55 30.08 8.49 -48.59
C ASN A 55 31.01 7.32 -48.94
N LEU A 56 30.80 6.14 -48.34
CA LEU A 56 31.61 4.95 -48.65
C LEU A 56 31.48 4.52 -50.12
N THR A 57 30.29 4.66 -50.70
CA THR A 57 30.04 4.37 -52.11
C THR A 57 30.67 5.43 -53.01
N ALA A 58 30.58 6.71 -52.63
CA ALA A 58 31.24 7.81 -53.32
C ALA A 58 32.76 7.59 -53.35
N ASP A 59 33.40 7.25 -52.23
CA ASP A 59 34.83 6.98 -52.17
C ASP A 59 35.25 5.87 -53.13
N LYS A 60 34.46 4.79 -53.18
CA LYS A 60 34.71 3.70 -54.14
C LYS A 60 34.55 4.15 -55.58
N LEU A 61 33.51 4.92 -55.93
CA LEU A 61 33.27 5.39 -57.29
C LEU A 61 34.27 6.48 -57.71
N ASN A 62 34.68 7.35 -56.79
CA ASN A 62 35.67 8.40 -57.01
C ASN A 62 37.05 7.82 -57.29
N TYR A 63 37.38 6.65 -56.74
CA TYR A 63 38.58 5.92 -57.15
C TYR A 63 38.61 5.65 -58.67
N TYR A 64 37.51 5.13 -59.22
CA TYR A 64 37.39 4.88 -60.67
C TYR A 64 37.38 6.20 -61.45
N SER A 65 36.61 7.20 -60.99
CA SER A 65 36.51 8.50 -61.67
C SER A 65 37.85 9.23 -61.75
N ASN A 66 38.61 9.25 -60.65
CA ASN A 66 39.92 9.90 -60.60
C ASN A 66 40.95 9.16 -61.45
N SER A 67 40.85 7.84 -61.53
CA SER A 67 41.70 7.04 -62.42
C SER A 67 41.42 7.36 -63.90
N VAL A 68 40.15 7.52 -64.28
CA VAL A 68 39.74 7.94 -65.63
C VAL A 68 40.18 9.37 -65.93
N LEU A 69 40.05 10.29 -64.96
CA LEU A 69 40.49 11.68 -65.09
C LEU A 69 42.00 11.77 -65.35
N PHE A 70 42.80 11.05 -64.57
CA PHE A 70 44.24 11.00 -64.78
C PHE A 70 44.61 10.41 -66.14
N ALA A 71 43.96 9.31 -66.52
CA ALA A 71 44.16 8.67 -67.81
C ALA A 71 43.79 9.60 -68.98
N LYS A 72 42.69 10.36 -68.85
CA LYS A 72 42.30 11.40 -69.81
C LYS A 72 43.40 12.43 -70.02
N THR A 73 44.04 12.93 -68.96
CA THR A 73 45.09 13.95 -69.08
C THR A 73 46.26 13.46 -69.95
N ILE A 74 46.66 12.19 -69.81
CA ILE A 74 47.71 11.60 -70.66
C ILE A 74 47.29 11.55 -72.13
N PHE A 75 46.02 11.25 -72.40
CA PHE A 75 45.47 11.26 -73.75
C PHE A 75 45.36 12.67 -74.35
N GLU A 76 45.13 13.69 -73.53
CA GLU A 76 45.12 15.09 -73.96
C GLU A 76 46.55 15.60 -74.27
N ASP A 77 47.56 15.08 -73.55
CA ASP A 77 48.98 15.40 -73.73
C ASP A 77 49.74 14.47 -74.68
N TYR A 78 49.03 13.71 -75.53
CA TYR A 78 49.60 12.75 -76.49
C TYR A 78 50.70 13.31 -77.41
N LYS A 79 50.78 14.65 -77.57
CA LYS A 79 51.79 15.32 -78.38
C LYS A 79 53.22 15.16 -77.85
N ASN A 80 53.38 14.92 -76.55
CA ASN A 80 54.67 14.62 -75.93
C ASN A 80 55.18 13.22 -76.29
N ILE A 81 54.31 12.36 -76.85
CA ILE A 81 54.67 11.02 -77.31
C ILE A 81 55.13 11.12 -78.78
N PRO A 82 56.29 10.51 -79.14
CA PRO A 82 56.78 10.44 -80.51
C PRO A 82 55.71 9.95 -81.48
N TYR A 83 55.54 10.66 -82.60
CA TYR A 83 54.42 10.48 -83.54
C TYR A 83 54.15 9.01 -83.92
N ASN A 84 55.19 8.26 -84.27
CA ASN A 84 55.08 6.86 -84.71
C ASN A 84 54.70 5.88 -83.59
N ASN A 85 54.90 6.28 -82.33
CA ASN A 85 54.73 5.40 -81.17
C ASN A 85 53.44 5.71 -80.39
N ARG A 86 52.69 6.76 -80.78
CA ARG A 86 51.49 7.22 -80.05
C ARG A 86 50.49 6.11 -79.77
N ARG A 87 50.14 5.30 -80.78
CA ARG A 87 49.17 4.21 -80.59
C ARG A 87 49.66 3.15 -79.62
N GLU A 88 50.93 2.76 -79.73
CA GLU A 88 51.54 1.72 -78.88
C GLU A 88 51.69 2.20 -77.43
N VAL A 89 52.19 3.42 -77.22
CA VAL A 89 52.36 3.98 -75.87
C VAL A 89 51.00 4.18 -75.18
N LEU A 90 50.01 4.74 -75.88
CA LEU A 90 48.69 4.95 -75.31
C LEU A 90 47.96 3.63 -75.04
N SER A 91 48.11 2.62 -75.91
CA SER A 91 47.49 1.31 -75.67
C SER A 91 48.17 0.55 -74.53
N ASN A 92 49.50 0.60 -74.44
CA ASN A 92 50.23 0.00 -73.32
C ASN A 92 49.87 0.69 -72.00
N TYR A 93 49.67 2.01 -72.00
CA TYR A 93 49.19 2.73 -70.82
C TYR A 93 47.82 2.23 -70.35
N LEU A 94 46.83 2.05 -71.26
CA LEU A 94 45.53 1.47 -70.89
C LEU A 94 45.67 0.05 -70.32
N LYS A 95 46.58 -0.76 -70.88
CA LYS A 95 46.86 -2.11 -70.39
C LYS A 95 47.46 -2.08 -68.99
N SER A 96 48.49 -1.27 -68.76
CA SER A 96 49.13 -1.12 -67.45
C SER A 96 48.17 -0.57 -66.40
N MET A 97 47.31 0.38 -66.78
CA MET A 97 46.25 0.87 -65.92
C MET A 97 45.32 -0.27 -65.46
N LEU A 98 44.97 -1.22 -66.33
CA LEU A 98 44.20 -2.39 -65.93
C LEU A 98 45.03 -3.41 -65.12
N GLU A 99 46.32 -3.58 -65.42
CA GLU A 99 47.25 -4.45 -64.67
C GLU A 99 47.36 -4.00 -63.21
N ASP A 100 47.61 -2.71 -62.98
CA ASP A 100 47.83 -2.12 -61.67
C ASP A 100 46.52 -1.99 -60.85
N ASN A 101 45.36 -2.04 -61.51
CA ASN A 101 44.06 -1.89 -60.89
C ASN A 101 43.24 -3.18 -60.96
N SER A 102 43.42 -4.04 -59.96
CA SER A 102 42.66 -5.29 -59.80
C SER A 102 41.14 -5.12 -59.66
N ARG A 103 40.70 -3.90 -59.35
CA ARG A 103 39.27 -3.54 -59.18
C ARG A 103 38.53 -3.28 -60.50
N PHE A 104 39.25 -3.02 -61.59
CA PHE A 104 38.63 -2.66 -62.88
C PHE A 104 38.26 -3.93 -63.66
N LEU A 105 37.05 -3.96 -64.24
CA LEU A 105 36.66 -5.00 -65.19
C LEU A 105 37.36 -4.78 -66.53
N SER A 106 37.38 -3.53 -66.99
CA SER A 106 38.01 -3.14 -68.23
C SER A 106 38.52 -1.70 -68.18
N VAL A 107 39.45 -1.40 -69.09
CA VAL A 107 39.93 -0.06 -69.41
C VAL A 107 39.90 0.08 -70.92
N TRP A 108 39.27 1.15 -71.40
CA TRP A 108 39.07 1.33 -72.83
C TRP A 108 39.09 2.77 -73.29
N SER A 109 39.38 2.97 -74.58
CA SER A 109 39.28 4.26 -75.22
C SER A 109 38.89 4.12 -76.69
N ILE A 110 38.07 5.06 -77.17
CA ILE A 110 37.66 5.21 -78.56
C ILE A 110 37.93 6.66 -78.94
N LEU A 111 38.76 6.90 -79.96
CA LEU A 111 39.10 8.25 -80.42
C LEU A 111 38.49 8.57 -81.78
N GLU A 112 38.27 9.86 -82.05
CA GLU A 112 37.83 10.34 -83.35
C GLU A 112 38.84 9.96 -84.46
N PRO A 113 38.39 9.82 -85.72
CA PRO A 113 39.28 9.67 -86.86
C PRO A 113 40.37 10.74 -86.87
N ASN A 114 41.61 10.29 -87.04
CA ASN A 114 42.81 11.12 -87.02
C ASN A 114 43.03 11.96 -85.75
N ALA A 115 42.53 11.51 -84.58
CA ALA A 115 42.64 12.27 -83.33
C ALA A 115 44.09 12.44 -82.83
N ILE A 116 44.90 11.38 -82.90
CA ILE A 116 46.27 11.31 -82.35
C ILE A 116 47.35 11.13 -83.42
N ASP A 117 46.98 10.64 -84.60
CA ASP A 117 47.84 10.43 -85.76
C ASP A 117 47.02 10.51 -87.05
N THR A 118 47.65 10.60 -88.22
CA THR A 118 46.97 10.57 -89.53
C THR A 118 46.90 9.15 -90.13
N LEU A 119 47.02 8.11 -89.30
CA LEU A 119 47.18 6.72 -89.75
C LEU A 119 45.86 5.94 -89.83
N THR A 120 44.70 6.57 -89.64
CA THR A 120 43.38 5.93 -89.63
C THR A 120 43.20 4.92 -90.78
N SER A 121 43.47 5.33 -92.03
CA SER A 121 43.33 4.44 -93.20
C SER A 121 44.24 3.20 -93.16
N ARG A 122 45.42 3.27 -92.52
CA ARG A 122 46.37 2.16 -92.40
C ARG A 122 45.93 1.10 -91.37
N TYR A 123 45.05 1.47 -90.45
CA TYR A 123 44.58 0.63 -89.35
C TYR A 123 43.15 0.13 -89.50
N LYS A 124 42.52 0.33 -90.67
CA LYS A 124 41.20 -0.25 -90.97
C LYS A 124 41.16 -1.75 -90.71
N ASN A 125 40.14 -2.20 -89.98
CA ASN A 125 39.91 -3.61 -89.64
C ASN A 125 41.07 -4.30 -88.92
N LYS A 126 41.96 -3.54 -88.26
CA LYS A 126 43.04 -4.10 -87.44
C LYS A 126 42.60 -4.18 -85.98
N VAL A 127 43.10 -5.18 -85.28
CA VAL A 127 42.98 -5.29 -83.81
C VAL A 127 43.54 -4.01 -83.18
N GLY A 128 42.85 -3.47 -82.17
CA GLY A 128 43.20 -2.17 -81.58
C GLY A 128 42.69 -0.97 -82.40
N SER A 129 41.77 -1.19 -83.34
CA SER A 129 41.15 -0.14 -84.14
C SER A 129 39.72 -0.53 -84.55
N THR A 130 38.92 0.46 -84.92
CA THR A 130 37.56 0.27 -85.44
C THR A 130 37.58 -0.18 -86.91
N ILE A 131 36.41 -0.46 -87.49
CA ILE A 131 36.24 -0.64 -88.94
C ILE A 131 36.70 0.58 -89.76
N LEU A 132 36.64 1.78 -89.18
CA LEU A 132 37.17 3.01 -89.79
C LEU A 132 38.69 3.15 -89.64
N GLY A 133 39.30 2.42 -88.70
CA GLY A 133 40.74 2.44 -88.40
C GLY A 133 41.17 3.48 -87.35
N ASN A 134 40.21 4.16 -86.71
CA ASN A 134 40.51 5.04 -85.58
C ASN A 134 40.89 4.22 -84.34
N PHE A 135 41.60 4.86 -83.41
CA PHE A 135 42.10 4.21 -82.19
C PHE A 135 40.94 3.68 -81.35
N ARG A 136 40.91 2.35 -81.14
CA ARG A 136 39.97 1.67 -80.24
C ARG A 136 40.67 0.53 -79.54
N TYR A 137 40.97 0.71 -78.27
CA TYR A 137 41.52 -0.34 -77.42
C TYR A 137 40.55 -0.59 -76.27
N VAL A 138 40.21 -1.86 -76.06
CA VAL A 138 39.36 -2.32 -74.97
C VAL A 138 40.09 -3.49 -74.33
N TYR A 139 40.78 -3.22 -73.22
CA TYR A 139 41.39 -4.26 -72.41
C TYR A 139 40.42 -4.64 -71.31
N TYR A 140 40.15 -5.93 -71.13
CA TYR A 140 39.27 -6.44 -70.08
C TYR A 140 39.90 -7.65 -69.41
N ARG A 141 39.44 -7.94 -68.20
CA ARG A 141 39.92 -9.06 -67.40
C ARG A 141 39.06 -10.30 -67.65
N GLN A 142 39.71 -11.39 -68.06
CA GLN A 142 39.10 -12.71 -68.22
C GLN A 142 39.95 -13.74 -67.48
N ASP A 143 39.38 -14.46 -66.52
CA ASP A 143 40.07 -15.50 -65.73
C ASP A 143 41.44 -15.08 -65.14
N LYS A 144 41.53 -13.83 -64.67
CA LYS A 144 42.74 -13.14 -64.14
C LYS A 144 43.76 -12.69 -65.18
N GLU A 145 43.61 -13.07 -66.45
CA GLU A 145 44.41 -12.55 -67.56
C GLU A 145 43.80 -11.27 -68.13
N ILE A 146 44.64 -10.45 -68.76
CA ILE A 146 44.21 -9.23 -69.45
C ILE A 146 44.20 -9.47 -70.95
N VAL A 147 43.02 -9.32 -71.53
CA VAL A 147 42.75 -9.64 -72.93
C VAL A 147 42.39 -8.37 -73.67
N LEU A 148 42.96 -8.19 -74.86
CA LEU A 148 42.50 -7.16 -75.80
C LEU A 148 41.29 -7.68 -76.56
N SER A 149 40.16 -6.96 -76.47
CA SER A 149 38.96 -7.31 -77.22
C SER A 149 39.23 -7.34 -78.72
N ARG A 150 38.80 -8.44 -79.35
CA ARG A 150 38.82 -8.61 -80.81
C ARG A 150 37.49 -8.23 -81.47
N TYR A 151 36.52 -7.79 -80.67
CA TYR A 151 35.25 -7.33 -81.19
C TYR A 151 35.46 -6.02 -81.96
N VAL A 152 35.09 -6.04 -83.25
CA VAL A 152 35.10 -4.89 -84.15
C VAL A 152 33.65 -4.66 -84.58
N GLU A 153 33.13 -3.46 -84.38
CA GLU A 153 31.80 -3.08 -84.84
C GLU A 153 31.70 -3.29 -86.36
N GLN A 154 30.68 -4.04 -86.81
CA GLN A 154 30.53 -4.39 -88.22
C GLN A 154 29.95 -3.23 -89.06
N ASN A 155 29.25 -2.30 -88.41
CA ASN A 155 28.65 -1.14 -89.04
C ASN A 155 29.48 0.13 -88.74
N PRO A 156 30.07 0.79 -89.77
CA PRO A 156 30.84 2.02 -89.60
C PRO A 156 30.06 3.16 -88.95
N ASP A 157 28.74 3.23 -89.17
CA ASP A 157 27.89 4.28 -88.60
C ASP A 157 27.62 4.06 -87.10
N GLU A 158 27.76 2.83 -86.60
CA GLU A 158 27.57 2.45 -85.19
C GLU A 158 28.77 2.81 -84.30
N VAL A 159 29.97 2.89 -84.89
CA VAL A 159 31.23 3.13 -84.17
C VAL A 159 31.21 4.43 -83.35
N LEU A 160 30.67 5.51 -83.93
CA LEU A 160 30.61 6.84 -83.31
C LEU A 160 29.19 7.26 -82.93
N SER A 161 28.21 6.36 -83.10
CA SER A 161 26.81 6.58 -82.70
C SER A 161 26.41 5.78 -81.45
N GLY A 162 27.33 5.01 -80.86
CA GLY A 162 27.12 4.32 -79.59
C GLY A 162 26.56 5.26 -78.51
N SER A 163 25.58 4.77 -77.74
CA SER A 163 24.82 5.57 -76.76
C SER A 163 25.73 6.25 -75.72
N ILE A 164 26.76 5.56 -75.26
CA ILE A 164 27.74 6.08 -74.28
C ILE A 164 28.65 7.14 -74.92
N TYR A 165 29.22 6.84 -76.10
CA TYR A 165 30.11 7.75 -76.82
C TYR A 165 29.42 9.07 -77.16
N THR A 166 28.21 8.99 -77.71
CA THR A 166 27.40 10.17 -78.08
C THR A 166 26.94 10.95 -76.86
N LEU A 167 26.58 10.28 -75.76
CA LEU A 167 26.24 10.93 -74.49
C LEU A 167 27.39 11.79 -73.97
N VAL A 168 28.60 11.23 -73.89
CA VAL A 168 29.79 11.92 -73.40
C VAL A 168 30.23 13.02 -74.36
N LYS A 169 30.19 12.77 -75.68
CA LYS A 169 30.48 13.77 -76.73
C LYS A 169 29.53 14.97 -76.66
N ARG A 170 28.24 14.74 -76.37
CA ARG A 170 27.26 15.81 -76.22
C ARG A 170 27.42 16.59 -74.92
N ARG A 171 27.68 15.87 -73.81
CA ARG A 171 27.84 16.49 -72.48
C ARG A 171 29.17 17.23 -72.33
N MET A 172 30.23 16.81 -73.05
CA MET A 172 31.60 17.33 -72.91
C MET A 172 32.10 17.31 -71.46
N GLN A 173 31.59 16.35 -70.68
CA GLN A 173 31.90 16.18 -69.27
C GLN A 173 31.98 14.69 -68.93
N ASN A 174 32.71 14.34 -67.86
CA ASN A 174 32.72 12.98 -67.35
C ASN A 174 31.30 12.56 -66.97
N THR A 175 30.99 11.30 -67.23
CA THR A 175 29.67 10.75 -67.04
C THR A 175 29.80 9.33 -66.50
N ILE A 176 29.04 9.05 -65.45
CA ILE A 176 28.70 7.69 -65.07
C ILE A 176 27.42 7.28 -65.81
N VAL A 177 27.42 6.08 -66.38
CA VAL A 177 26.28 5.54 -67.14
C VAL A 177 25.41 4.69 -66.24
N ASP A 178 24.11 4.64 -66.46
CA ASP A 178 23.25 3.74 -65.71
C ASP A 178 23.66 2.27 -65.93
N PRO A 179 23.40 1.38 -64.95
CA PRO A 179 23.72 -0.04 -65.03
C PRO A 179 23.20 -0.72 -66.30
N TYR A 180 24.02 -1.58 -66.89
CA TYR A 180 23.60 -2.44 -68.01
C TYR A 180 24.36 -3.77 -68.01
N TYR A 181 23.78 -4.77 -68.67
CA TYR A 181 24.43 -6.07 -68.85
C TYR A 181 25.32 -6.03 -70.10
N TYR A 182 26.59 -6.40 -69.96
CA TYR A 182 27.57 -6.37 -71.04
C TYR A 182 28.37 -7.67 -71.13
N SER A 183 28.74 -8.05 -72.35
CA SER A 183 29.67 -9.17 -72.61
C SER A 183 30.81 -8.69 -73.50
N TYR A 184 32.03 -8.89 -73.04
CA TYR A 184 33.25 -8.54 -73.77
C TYR A 184 33.55 -9.52 -74.91
N THR A 185 33.03 -10.76 -74.85
CA THR A 185 33.17 -11.75 -75.93
C THR A 185 32.00 -11.72 -76.92
N GLY A 186 30.93 -10.97 -76.61
CA GLY A 186 29.69 -10.93 -77.38
C GLY A 186 28.75 -12.11 -77.14
N ASN A 187 29.05 -12.98 -76.16
CA ASN A 187 28.16 -14.08 -75.78
C ASN A 187 27.14 -13.58 -74.74
N LYS A 188 25.90 -14.10 -74.76
CA LYS A 188 24.93 -13.72 -73.73
C LYS A 188 25.18 -14.41 -72.40
N SER A 189 25.86 -15.56 -72.40
CA SER A 189 26.06 -16.37 -71.19
C SER A 189 27.12 -15.82 -70.23
N ASP A 190 28.00 -14.92 -70.69
CA ASP A 190 29.06 -14.30 -69.90
C ASP A 190 28.77 -12.82 -69.61
N GLN A 191 27.50 -12.39 -69.74
CA GLN A 191 27.13 -11.02 -69.43
C GLN A 191 27.31 -10.71 -67.95
N ILE A 192 27.97 -9.58 -67.68
CA ILE A 192 28.19 -9.04 -66.34
C ILE A 192 27.38 -7.75 -66.23
N LEU A 193 26.76 -7.56 -65.06
CA LEU A 193 26.11 -6.29 -64.74
C LEU A 193 27.18 -5.29 -64.29
N GLU A 194 27.32 -4.21 -65.05
CA GLU A 194 28.33 -3.20 -64.86
C GLU A 194 27.79 -1.78 -65.06
N THR A 195 28.59 -0.80 -64.68
CA THR A 195 28.42 0.63 -65.02
C THR A 195 29.76 1.16 -65.50
N ASN A 196 29.74 2.24 -66.29
CA ASN A 196 30.98 2.79 -66.84
C ASN A 196 31.15 4.23 -66.39
N ILE A 197 32.36 4.56 -65.97
CA ILE A 197 32.77 5.95 -65.76
C ILE A 197 33.63 6.34 -66.96
N VAL A 198 33.17 7.35 -67.69
CA VAL A 198 33.73 7.73 -68.98
C VAL A 198 34.00 9.23 -68.99
N ALA A 199 35.18 9.62 -69.46
CA ALA A 199 35.58 11.01 -69.62
C ALA A 199 35.84 11.37 -71.09
N PRO A 200 35.48 12.60 -71.52
CA PRO A 200 35.79 13.09 -72.85
C PRO A 200 37.26 13.51 -72.91
N VAL A 201 37.98 13.07 -73.94
CA VAL A 201 39.31 13.60 -74.29
C VAL A 201 39.10 14.86 -75.10
N ILE A 202 39.59 16.00 -74.61
CA ILE A 202 39.35 17.33 -75.20
C ILE A 202 40.69 18.00 -75.48
N GLU A 203 40.88 18.45 -76.72
CA GLU A 203 42.05 19.23 -77.11
C GLU A 203 41.60 20.59 -77.64
N LYS A 204 42.02 21.69 -76.97
CA LYS A 204 41.67 23.07 -77.34
C LYS A 204 40.16 23.27 -77.57
N GLY A 205 39.33 22.70 -76.70
CA GLY A 205 37.87 22.75 -76.78
C GLY A 205 37.23 21.82 -77.81
N LYS A 206 38.03 21.06 -78.58
CA LYS A 206 37.53 20.07 -79.54
C LYS A 206 37.53 18.68 -78.93
N PHE A 207 36.39 18.00 -79.01
CA PHE A 207 36.27 16.58 -78.64
C PHE A 207 37.16 15.70 -79.54
N LYS A 208 37.96 14.85 -78.93
CA LYS A 208 38.88 13.91 -79.59
C LYS A 208 38.55 12.45 -79.35
N GLY A 209 37.62 12.15 -78.45
CA GLY A 209 37.23 10.79 -78.13
C GLY A 209 36.83 10.64 -76.67
N VAL A 210 36.77 9.40 -76.22
CA VAL A 210 36.46 9.03 -74.84
C VAL A 210 37.49 8.05 -74.31
N ILE A 211 37.63 8.06 -73.00
CA ILE A 211 38.32 7.05 -72.22
C ILE A 211 37.41 6.65 -71.05
N GLY A 212 37.37 5.36 -70.72
CA GLY A 212 36.50 4.86 -69.69
C GLY A 212 37.03 3.62 -69.01
N VAL A 213 36.44 3.35 -67.84
CA VAL A 213 36.62 2.10 -67.10
C VAL A 213 35.25 1.51 -66.79
N ASP A 214 35.19 0.19 -66.84
CA ASP A 214 34.00 -0.55 -66.47
C ASP A 214 34.10 -0.99 -65.02
N VAL A 215 33.05 -0.69 -64.27
CA VAL A 215 32.94 -0.86 -62.82
C VAL A 215 32.00 -2.03 -62.54
N PRO A 216 32.47 -3.08 -61.84
CA PRO A 216 31.62 -4.20 -61.46
C PRO A 216 30.61 -3.75 -60.40
N LEU A 217 29.32 -3.85 -60.71
CA LEU A 217 28.28 -3.42 -59.77
C LEU A 217 28.14 -4.35 -58.57
N THR A 218 28.56 -5.62 -58.71
CA THR A 218 28.60 -6.59 -57.61
C THR A 218 29.35 -6.08 -56.38
N THR A 219 30.44 -5.32 -56.58
CA THR A 219 31.27 -4.76 -55.50
C THR A 219 30.58 -3.61 -54.76
N ILE A 220 29.75 -2.86 -55.47
CA ILE A 220 28.96 -1.76 -54.91
C ILE A 220 27.72 -2.32 -54.21
N SER A 221 27.02 -3.27 -54.85
CA SER A 221 25.87 -3.95 -54.28
C SER A 221 26.21 -4.69 -52.99
N SER A 222 27.36 -5.38 -52.92
CA SER A 222 27.76 -6.12 -51.71
C SER A 222 28.01 -5.19 -50.51
N LEU A 223 28.62 -4.01 -50.74
CA LEU A 223 28.86 -3.02 -49.69
C LEU A 223 27.55 -2.53 -49.06
N ILE A 224 26.57 -2.23 -49.90
CA ILE A 224 25.29 -1.66 -49.47
C ILE A 224 24.40 -2.73 -48.81
N ASN A 225 24.56 -4.00 -49.19
CA ASN A 225 23.75 -5.10 -48.66
C ASN A 225 24.24 -5.68 -47.32
N GLU A 226 25.43 -5.27 -46.85
CA GLU A 226 26.10 -5.89 -45.71
C GLU A 226 25.44 -5.58 -44.35
N TYR A 227 24.80 -4.41 -44.21
CA TYR A 227 24.27 -3.96 -42.93
C TYR A 227 22.78 -3.59 -42.97
N ARG A 228 22.07 -4.02 -41.93
CA ARG A 228 20.64 -3.80 -41.76
C ARG A 228 20.41 -3.24 -40.36
N PRO A 229 20.21 -1.91 -40.19
CA PRO A 229 20.05 -1.32 -38.87
C PRO A 229 18.87 -1.89 -38.09
N ILE A 230 17.83 -2.33 -38.80
CA ILE A 230 16.65 -2.96 -38.24
C ILE A 230 16.34 -4.22 -39.06
N GLU A 231 15.80 -5.24 -38.41
CA GLU A 231 15.29 -6.42 -39.12
C GLU A 231 14.28 -5.99 -40.21
N GLY A 232 14.45 -6.51 -41.42
CA GLY A 232 13.60 -6.17 -42.57
C GLY A 232 13.92 -4.82 -43.23
N SER A 233 14.80 -4.01 -42.65
CA SER A 233 15.37 -2.85 -43.36
C SER A 233 16.33 -3.30 -44.45
N PHE A 234 16.47 -2.48 -45.48
CA PHE A 234 17.45 -2.68 -46.53
C PHE A 234 17.89 -1.36 -47.15
N ALA A 235 19.14 -1.32 -47.57
CA ALA A 235 19.67 -0.25 -48.39
C ALA A 235 19.67 -0.65 -49.87
N PHE A 236 19.61 0.36 -50.74
CA PHE A 236 19.64 0.18 -52.18
C PHE A 236 20.24 1.42 -52.86
N LEU A 237 20.65 1.28 -54.11
CA LEU A 237 21.31 2.34 -54.85
C LEU A 237 20.50 2.73 -56.07
N LEU A 238 20.26 4.03 -56.23
CA LEU A 238 19.55 4.64 -57.35
C LEU A 238 20.52 5.45 -58.19
N SER A 239 20.45 5.25 -59.49
CA SER A 239 21.13 6.11 -60.46
C SER A 239 20.41 7.45 -60.62
N HIS A 240 21.07 8.38 -61.32
CA HIS A 240 20.54 9.71 -61.64
C HIS A 240 19.24 9.72 -62.48
N THR A 241 18.85 8.59 -63.08
CA THR A 241 17.60 8.43 -63.84
C THR A 241 16.52 7.66 -63.06
N GLY A 242 16.82 7.21 -61.85
CA GLY A 242 15.96 6.33 -61.05
C GLY A 242 16.11 4.84 -61.37
N SER A 243 17.08 4.43 -62.18
CA SER A 243 17.40 3.02 -62.40
C SER A 243 18.06 2.42 -61.15
N LEU A 244 17.64 1.22 -60.77
CA LEU A 244 18.13 0.50 -59.59
C LEU A 244 19.48 -0.13 -59.86
N VAL A 245 20.51 0.32 -59.16
CA VAL A 245 21.88 -0.18 -59.26
C VAL A 245 22.14 -1.33 -58.30
N SER A 246 21.55 -1.25 -57.12
CA SER A 246 21.47 -2.34 -56.14
C SER A 246 20.06 -2.35 -55.61
N PHE A 247 19.51 -3.52 -55.33
CA PHE A 247 18.21 -3.69 -54.69
C PHE A 247 18.14 -5.09 -54.06
N PRO A 248 17.36 -5.33 -52.99
CA PRO A 248 17.26 -6.66 -52.37
C PRO A 248 16.75 -7.74 -53.32
N ASP A 249 15.84 -7.38 -54.22
CA ASP A 249 15.39 -8.25 -55.29
C ASP A 249 16.32 -8.10 -56.49
N SER A 250 17.18 -9.11 -56.72
CA SER A 250 18.18 -9.06 -57.79
C SER A 250 17.55 -8.92 -59.18
N LYS A 251 16.30 -9.33 -59.36
CA LYS A 251 15.58 -9.18 -60.65
C LYS A 251 15.19 -7.74 -60.94
N ALA A 252 15.07 -6.90 -59.92
CA ALA A 252 14.74 -5.48 -60.06
C ALA A 252 15.96 -4.63 -60.46
N ILE A 253 17.18 -5.16 -60.32
CA ILE A 253 18.40 -4.43 -60.66
C ILE A 253 18.42 -4.16 -62.18
N GLY A 254 18.73 -2.92 -62.55
CA GLY A 254 18.68 -2.40 -63.92
C GLY A 254 17.30 -1.89 -64.35
N GLN A 255 16.22 -2.18 -63.60
CA GLN A 255 14.90 -1.62 -63.84
C GLN A 255 14.75 -0.24 -63.19
N ASN A 256 13.78 0.54 -63.65
CA ASN A 256 13.48 1.82 -63.03
C ASN A 256 12.63 1.64 -61.76
N ILE A 257 12.94 2.39 -60.68
CA ILE A 257 12.20 2.35 -59.40
C ILE A 257 10.69 2.60 -59.57
N MET A 258 10.30 3.39 -60.57
CA MET A 258 8.91 3.70 -60.89
C MET A 258 8.14 2.49 -61.44
N ASP A 259 8.83 1.51 -62.02
CA ASP A 259 8.19 0.39 -62.73
C ASP A 259 8.03 -0.86 -61.83
N ILE A 260 8.77 -0.93 -60.72
CA ILE A 260 8.80 -2.12 -59.84
C ILE A 260 7.74 -2.10 -58.73
N GLY A 261 6.83 -1.13 -58.75
CA GLY A 261 5.78 -0.98 -57.73
C GLY A 261 6.27 -0.56 -56.34
N PHE A 262 7.54 -0.14 -56.22
CA PHE A 262 8.14 0.30 -54.96
C PHE A 262 7.60 1.64 -54.48
N LEU A 263 7.09 2.50 -55.38
CA LEU A 263 6.53 3.83 -55.06
C LEU A 263 5.00 3.78 -54.86
N SER A 264 4.44 2.64 -54.44
CA SER A 264 3.01 2.48 -54.24
C SER A 264 2.58 3.01 -52.87
N GLY A 265 2.40 4.32 -52.71
CA GLY A 265 1.96 4.89 -51.43
C GLY A 265 1.76 6.39 -51.49
N ASP A 266 2.84 7.14 -51.28
CA ASP A 266 2.82 8.60 -51.37
C ASP A 266 3.11 9.05 -52.81
N SER A 267 2.49 10.15 -53.23
CA SER A 267 2.77 10.81 -54.51
C SER A 267 4.09 11.58 -54.45
N ILE A 268 5.21 10.88 -54.30
CA ILE A 268 6.54 11.47 -54.45
C ILE A 268 6.91 11.53 -55.93
N ASP A 269 7.25 12.72 -56.40
CA ASP A 269 7.92 12.88 -57.70
C ASP A 269 9.41 12.57 -57.53
N ILE A 270 9.77 11.29 -57.64
CA ILE A 270 11.14 10.82 -57.45
C ILE A 270 12.12 11.46 -58.43
N LYS A 271 11.67 11.82 -59.65
CA LYS A 271 12.52 12.43 -60.67
C LYS A 271 12.94 13.84 -60.24
N SER A 272 12.01 14.63 -59.76
CA SER A 272 12.28 15.98 -59.25
C SER A 272 13.19 15.94 -58.02
N GLN A 273 13.00 14.97 -57.13
CA GLN A 273 13.83 14.81 -55.93
C GLN A 273 15.28 14.43 -56.30
N ILE A 274 15.49 13.47 -57.21
CA ILE A 274 16.83 13.10 -57.70
C ILE A 274 17.51 14.29 -58.39
N ALA A 275 16.76 15.06 -59.18
CA ALA A 275 17.29 16.24 -59.87
C ALA A 275 17.68 17.38 -58.92
N SER A 276 17.17 17.40 -57.68
CA SER A 276 17.48 18.43 -56.69
C SER A 276 18.89 18.34 -56.11
N LEU A 277 19.54 17.18 -56.22
CA LEU A 277 20.85 16.86 -55.61
C LEU A 277 20.89 17.05 -54.08
N LYS A 278 19.73 17.01 -53.42
CA LYS A 278 19.60 17.09 -51.96
C LYS A 278 19.12 15.78 -51.37
N GLU A 279 19.35 15.60 -50.08
CA GLU A 279 18.73 14.52 -49.31
C GLU A 279 17.21 14.69 -49.28
N PHE A 280 16.48 13.58 -49.29
CA PHE A 280 15.02 13.57 -49.21
C PHE A 280 14.51 12.28 -48.57
N SER A 281 13.32 12.35 -47.97
CA SER A 281 12.66 11.18 -47.38
C SER A 281 11.17 11.13 -47.69
N TYR A 282 10.60 9.93 -47.69
CA TYR A 282 9.21 9.66 -48.07
C TYR A 282 8.70 8.35 -47.48
N TYR A 283 7.39 8.15 -47.53
CA TYR A 283 6.79 6.85 -47.23
C TYR A 283 6.37 6.14 -48.51
N THR A 284 6.46 4.82 -48.49
CA THR A 284 5.95 3.99 -49.56
C THR A 284 5.45 2.64 -49.08
N LYS A 285 4.74 1.90 -49.93
CA LYS A 285 4.39 0.50 -49.70
C LYS A 285 5.20 -0.38 -50.64
N TYR A 286 5.71 -1.48 -50.11
CA TYR A 286 6.42 -2.48 -50.89
C TYR A 286 6.12 -3.87 -50.31
N LYS A 287 5.69 -4.80 -51.18
CA LYS A 287 5.30 -6.18 -50.79
C LYS A 287 4.28 -6.24 -49.63
N GLY A 288 3.35 -5.29 -49.58
CA GLY A 288 2.30 -5.25 -48.54
C GLY A 288 2.66 -4.46 -47.28
N GLU A 289 3.94 -4.21 -47.03
CA GLU A 289 4.45 -3.49 -45.86
C GLU A 289 4.72 -2.01 -46.18
N ARG A 290 4.54 -1.13 -45.18
CA ARG A 290 4.83 0.30 -45.31
C ARG A 290 6.26 0.59 -44.85
N TYR A 291 7.00 1.36 -45.65
CA TYR A 291 8.38 1.73 -45.39
C TYR A 291 8.53 3.24 -45.28
N TYR A 292 9.36 3.67 -44.33
CA TYR A 292 10.01 4.97 -44.38
C TYR A 292 11.29 4.84 -45.20
N VAL A 293 11.48 5.69 -46.20
CA VAL A 293 12.67 5.68 -47.05
C VAL A 293 13.35 7.03 -46.95
N THR A 294 14.64 7.02 -46.67
CA THR A 294 15.50 8.21 -46.75
C THR A 294 16.56 7.97 -47.83
N SER A 295 16.88 9.01 -48.58
CA SER A 295 17.78 8.94 -49.74
C SER A 295 18.80 10.06 -49.66
N TYR A 296 20.07 9.69 -49.72
CA TYR A 296 21.20 10.61 -49.61
C TYR A 296 21.98 10.65 -50.92
N PRO A 297 22.25 11.85 -51.48
CA PRO A 297 23.02 11.98 -52.72
C PRO A 297 24.49 11.63 -52.47
N LEU A 298 25.08 10.93 -53.43
CA LEU A 298 26.50 10.67 -53.49
C LEU A 298 27.09 11.40 -54.70
N GLU A 299 28.10 12.22 -54.45
CA GLU A 299 28.78 12.99 -55.48
C GLU A 299 29.91 12.17 -56.09
N ILE A 300 29.91 12.07 -57.43
CA ILE A 300 30.96 11.40 -58.18
C ILE A 300 31.80 12.48 -58.87
N GLU A 301 33.07 12.56 -58.47
CA GLU A 301 34.02 13.59 -58.87
C GLU A 301 34.11 13.72 -60.39
N GLY A 302 34.07 14.94 -60.89
CA GLY A 302 34.10 15.25 -62.33
C GLY A 302 32.78 15.04 -63.08
N THR A 303 31.72 14.52 -62.43
CA THR A 303 30.38 14.36 -63.01
C THR A 303 29.39 15.38 -62.44
N ASN A 304 28.36 15.75 -63.21
CA ASN A 304 27.24 16.61 -62.75
C ASN A 304 25.99 15.80 -62.36
N THR A 305 26.15 14.52 -62.06
CA THR A 305 25.04 13.61 -61.74
C THR A 305 25.29 12.95 -60.41
N ALA A 306 24.33 13.05 -59.48
CA ALA A 306 24.40 12.28 -58.24
C ALA A 306 23.66 10.96 -58.42
N TRP A 307 24.26 9.90 -57.86
CA TRP A 307 23.51 8.71 -57.50
C TRP A 307 23.01 8.86 -56.07
N TYR A 308 22.09 8.02 -55.65
CA TYR A 308 21.48 8.09 -54.33
C TYR A 308 21.58 6.75 -53.63
N VAL A 309 22.11 6.76 -52.41
CA VAL A 309 21.94 5.64 -51.50
C VAL A 309 20.65 5.85 -50.72
N SER A 310 19.76 4.88 -50.79
CA SER A 310 18.48 4.89 -50.11
C SER A 310 18.43 3.83 -49.04
N MET A 311 17.89 4.16 -47.88
CA MET A 311 17.67 3.26 -46.75
C MET A 311 16.17 3.15 -46.47
N ALA A 312 15.61 1.94 -46.60
CA ALA A 312 14.20 1.66 -46.38
C ALA A 312 14.00 0.91 -45.05
N LEU A 313 13.18 1.49 -44.16
CA LEU A 313 12.86 0.92 -42.85
C LEU A 313 11.37 0.52 -42.79
N PRO A 314 11.05 -0.73 -42.42
CA PRO A 314 9.66 -1.15 -42.25
C PRO A 314 9.04 -0.46 -41.03
N GLU A 315 7.92 0.24 -41.25
CA GLU A 315 7.19 0.98 -40.20
C GLU A 315 6.65 0.05 -39.12
N SER A 316 6.22 -1.17 -39.52
CA SER A 316 5.74 -2.22 -38.61
C SER A 316 6.79 -2.57 -37.56
N LYS A 317 8.05 -2.78 -37.95
CA LYS A 317 9.14 -3.10 -37.01
C LYS A 317 9.48 -1.94 -36.08
N ILE A 318 9.39 -0.70 -36.56
CA ILE A 318 9.55 0.49 -35.70
C ILE A 318 8.45 0.54 -34.64
N ILE A 319 7.21 0.24 -35.04
CA ILE A 319 6.05 0.21 -34.14
C ILE A 319 6.13 -0.97 -33.17
N ASP A 320 6.58 -2.15 -33.60
CA ASP A 320 6.72 -3.33 -32.74
C ASP A 320 7.71 -3.09 -31.59
N MET A 321 8.81 -2.37 -31.85
CA MET A 321 9.74 -1.94 -30.80
C MET A 321 9.07 -1.00 -29.77
N ALA A 322 8.17 -0.12 -30.23
CA ALA A 322 7.41 0.75 -29.34
C ALA A 322 6.34 -0.04 -28.54
N ILE A 323 5.66 -1.00 -29.18
CA ILE A 323 4.62 -1.84 -28.55
C ILE A 323 5.23 -2.79 -27.51
N SER A 324 6.37 -3.41 -27.80
CA SER A 324 7.05 -4.28 -26.83
C SER A 324 7.45 -3.52 -25.56
N THR A 325 7.92 -2.28 -25.71
CA THR A 325 8.17 -1.36 -24.58
C THR A 325 6.90 -1.09 -23.78
N LEU A 326 5.76 -0.86 -24.45
CA LEU A 326 4.46 -0.66 -23.81
C LEU A 326 3.98 -1.91 -23.07
N ASN A 327 4.11 -3.09 -23.67
CA ASN A 327 3.73 -4.37 -23.05
C ASN A 327 4.55 -4.65 -21.79
N ASN A 328 5.86 -4.40 -21.83
CA ASN A 328 6.72 -4.52 -20.66
C ASN A 328 6.31 -3.52 -19.56
N ALA A 329 5.98 -2.28 -19.92
CA ALA A 329 5.48 -1.29 -18.96
C ALA A 329 4.14 -1.71 -18.33
N ILE A 330 3.21 -2.25 -19.13
CA ILE A 330 1.93 -2.78 -18.64
C ILE A 330 2.16 -3.96 -17.69
N MET A 331 3.06 -4.88 -18.02
CA MET A 331 3.39 -6.03 -17.18
C MET A 331 3.96 -5.58 -15.82
N VAL A 332 4.92 -4.66 -15.83
CA VAL A 332 5.50 -4.09 -14.59
C VAL A 332 4.43 -3.36 -13.78
N ALA A 333 3.57 -2.57 -14.42
CA ALA A 333 2.48 -1.88 -13.76
C ALA A 333 1.47 -2.85 -13.14
N PHE A 334 1.14 -3.94 -13.81
CA PHE A 334 0.23 -4.97 -13.31
C PHE A 334 0.80 -5.67 -12.07
N ILE A 335 2.07 -6.07 -12.11
CA ILE A 335 2.77 -6.67 -10.96
C ILE A 335 2.82 -5.65 -9.80
N GLY A 336 3.15 -4.39 -10.09
CA GLY A 336 3.14 -3.31 -9.11
C GLY A 336 1.77 -3.08 -8.47
N LEU A 337 0.69 -3.13 -9.26
CA LEU A 337 -0.69 -2.99 -8.77
C LEU A 337 -1.08 -4.16 -7.86
N LEU A 338 -0.69 -5.40 -8.20
CA LEU A 338 -0.94 -6.57 -7.37
C LEU A 338 -0.19 -6.50 -6.03
N LEU A 339 1.09 -6.11 -6.05
CA LEU A 339 1.89 -5.91 -4.85
C LEU A 339 1.28 -4.80 -3.97
N LEU A 340 0.87 -3.68 -4.58
CA LEU A 340 0.25 -2.58 -3.87
C LEU A 340 -1.10 -3.00 -3.26
N ALA A 341 -1.94 -3.72 -4.02
CA ALA A 341 -3.20 -4.25 -3.52
C ALA A 341 -3.00 -5.20 -2.33
N PHE A 342 -1.95 -6.02 -2.38
CA PHE A 342 -1.57 -6.90 -1.28
C PHE A 342 -1.11 -6.13 -0.05
N ILE A 343 -0.26 -5.11 -0.20
CA ILE A 343 0.19 -4.24 0.91
C ILE A 343 -1.00 -3.48 1.52
N ILE A 344 -1.86 -2.88 0.69
CA ILE A 344 -3.07 -2.18 1.15
C ILE A 344 -3.98 -3.17 1.89
N TYR A 345 -4.12 -4.40 1.40
CA TYR A 345 -4.87 -5.44 2.11
C TYR A 345 -4.30 -5.73 3.51
N LEU A 346 -2.97 -5.86 3.65
CA LEU A 346 -2.33 -6.09 4.94
C LEU A 346 -2.57 -4.92 5.91
N VAL A 347 -2.33 -3.68 5.46
CA VAL A 347 -2.54 -2.47 6.27
C VAL A 347 -4.00 -2.32 6.67
N ALA A 348 -4.92 -2.39 5.71
CA ALA A 348 -6.36 -2.25 5.97
C ALA A 348 -6.88 -3.37 6.90
N ARG A 349 -6.33 -4.58 6.80
CA ARG A 349 -6.63 -5.70 7.71
C ARG A 349 -6.08 -5.44 9.12
N ASN A 350 -4.88 -4.86 9.24
CA ASN A 350 -4.26 -4.55 10.53
C ASN A 350 -5.01 -3.45 11.29
N ILE A 351 -5.60 -2.49 10.57
CA ILE A 351 -6.43 -1.42 11.15
C ILE A 351 -7.85 -1.92 11.45
N SER A 352 -8.49 -2.58 10.49
CA SER A 352 -9.92 -2.90 10.59
C SER A 352 -10.23 -3.99 11.63
N ARG A 353 -9.28 -4.90 11.90
CA ARG A 353 -9.49 -6.00 12.86
C ARG A 353 -9.62 -5.51 14.30
N PRO A 354 -8.66 -4.76 14.87
CA PRO A 354 -8.78 -4.14 16.19
C PRO A 354 -10.06 -3.32 16.37
N ILE A 355 -10.39 -2.46 15.39
CA ILE A 355 -11.60 -1.62 15.44
C ILE A 355 -12.85 -2.51 15.52
N LYS A 356 -12.89 -3.62 14.78
CA LYS A 356 -14.02 -4.56 14.84
C LYS A 356 -14.11 -5.27 16.20
N SER A 357 -12.97 -5.64 16.79
CA SER A 357 -12.94 -6.22 18.15
C SER A 357 -13.45 -5.23 19.19
N LEU A 358 -12.96 -3.98 19.15
CA LEU A 358 -13.42 -2.90 20.04
C LEU A 358 -14.93 -2.65 19.87
N THR A 359 -15.42 -2.59 18.63
CA THR A 359 -16.87 -2.46 18.34
C THR A 359 -17.67 -3.63 18.91
N GLY A 360 -17.12 -4.85 18.87
CA GLY A 360 -17.75 -6.04 19.46
C GLY A 360 -17.95 -5.88 20.97
N VAL A 361 -16.89 -5.50 21.68
CA VAL A 361 -16.94 -5.27 23.14
C VAL A 361 -17.90 -4.13 23.50
N ILE A 362 -17.89 -3.03 22.76
CA ILE A 362 -18.86 -1.94 22.94
C ILE A 362 -20.31 -2.44 22.80
N ASN A 363 -20.59 -3.32 21.82
CA ASN A 363 -21.93 -3.86 21.64
C ASN A 363 -22.35 -4.74 22.84
N HIS A 364 -21.46 -5.56 23.40
CA HIS A 364 -21.76 -6.35 24.61
C HIS A 364 -22.04 -5.44 25.82
N ILE A 365 -21.19 -4.43 26.04
CA ILE A 365 -21.38 -3.43 27.10
C ILE A 365 -22.72 -2.70 26.93
N SER A 366 -23.11 -2.37 25.70
CA SER A 366 -24.39 -1.69 25.41
C SER A 366 -25.62 -2.53 25.77
N LEU A 367 -25.46 -3.86 25.88
CA LEU A 367 -26.50 -4.79 26.31
C LEU A 367 -26.44 -5.10 27.81
N GLY A 368 -25.50 -4.50 28.56
CA GLY A 368 -25.30 -4.76 29.98
C GLY A 368 -24.52 -6.05 30.28
N GLU A 369 -23.95 -6.70 29.26
CA GLU A 369 -23.12 -7.89 29.41
C GLU A 369 -21.68 -7.46 29.68
N VAL A 370 -21.29 -7.38 30.96
CA VAL A 370 -19.91 -7.01 31.34
C VAL A 370 -19.29 -8.10 32.21
N GLY A 371 -18.37 -8.86 31.62
CA GLY A 371 -17.49 -9.78 32.32
C GLY A 371 -16.03 -9.30 32.24
N SER A 372 -15.26 -9.52 33.31
CA SER A 372 -13.83 -9.21 33.37
C SER A 372 -12.96 -10.07 32.43
N ASP A 373 -13.56 -11.07 31.79
CA ASP A 373 -12.99 -11.93 30.74
C ASP A 373 -13.05 -11.30 29.33
N GLN A 374 -13.74 -10.18 29.14
CA GLN A 374 -13.91 -9.53 27.83
C GLN A 374 -12.86 -8.43 27.52
N LYS A 375 -11.72 -8.43 28.22
CA LYS A 375 -10.66 -7.42 28.01
C LYS A 375 -10.07 -7.48 26.61
N LEU A 376 -9.82 -6.30 26.05
CA LEU A 376 -9.17 -6.15 24.75
C LEU A 376 -7.66 -6.25 24.93
N ILE A 377 -7.06 -7.32 24.44
CA ILE A 377 -5.61 -7.45 24.33
C ILE A 377 -5.24 -7.14 22.88
N LEU A 378 -4.75 -5.92 22.66
CA LEU A 378 -4.23 -5.50 21.36
C LEU A 378 -2.71 -5.40 21.43
N ASN A 379 -2.03 -5.86 20.38
CA ASN A 379 -0.57 -5.71 20.22
C ASN A 379 -0.22 -4.47 19.39
N SER A 380 -1.01 -3.39 19.54
CA SER A 380 -0.77 -2.14 18.81
C SER A 380 -0.05 -1.13 19.69
N LYS A 381 0.62 -0.14 19.08
CA LYS A 381 1.27 0.98 19.80
C LYS A 381 0.79 2.33 19.28
N ASP A 382 -0.41 2.34 18.71
CA ASP A 382 -1.06 3.50 18.11
C ASP A 382 -2.29 3.92 18.93
N GLU A 383 -3.04 4.90 18.42
CA GLU A 383 -4.25 5.43 19.05
C GLU A 383 -5.32 4.35 19.25
N ILE A 384 -5.26 3.23 18.52
CA ILE A 384 -6.17 2.09 18.73
C ILE A 384 -5.83 1.37 20.04
N ASN A 385 -4.55 1.30 20.42
CA ASN A 385 -4.17 0.75 21.71
C ASN A 385 -4.62 1.65 22.85
N GLU A 386 -4.48 2.98 22.70
CA GLU A 386 -4.99 3.94 23.68
C GLU A 386 -6.50 3.79 23.90
N MET A 387 -7.27 3.58 22.82
CA MET A 387 -8.71 3.28 22.92
C MET A 387 -9.00 1.96 23.65
N ALA A 388 -8.20 0.91 23.41
CA ALA A 388 -8.37 -0.37 24.08
C ALA A 388 -8.01 -0.28 25.57
N ASP A 389 -6.95 0.44 25.92
CA ASP A 389 -6.56 0.66 27.31
C ASP A 389 -7.64 1.45 28.07
N ALA A 390 -8.14 2.54 27.49
CA ALA A 390 -9.26 3.29 28.07
C ALA A 390 -10.52 2.42 28.23
N MET A 391 -10.83 1.56 27.25
CA MET A 391 -11.95 0.63 27.33
C MET A 391 -11.73 -0.43 28.42
N ASN A 392 -10.52 -0.98 28.56
CA ASN A 392 -10.21 -1.94 29.61
C ASN A 392 -10.35 -1.33 31.01
N GLN A 393 -9.91 -0.07 31.20
CA GLN A 393 -10.14 0.67 32.45
C GLN A 393 -11.64 0.86 32.74
N TYR A 394 -12.44 1.15 31.71
CA TYR A 394 -13.89 1.24 31.86
C TYR A 394 -14.52 -0.09 32.27
N ILE A 395 -14.13 -1.20 31.62
CA ILE A 395 -14.60 -2.56 31.96
C ILE A 395 -14.25 -2.92 33.41
N ASP A 396 -13.01 -2.66 33.84
CA ASP A 396 -12.57 -2.95 35.22
C ASP A 396 -13.37 -2.15 36.24
N GLY A 397 -13.54 -0.85 36.00
CA GLY A 397 -14.32 0.02 36.86
C GLY A 397 -15.80 -0.34 36.92
N TYR A 398 -16.39 -0.75 35.79
CA TYR A 398 -17.76 -1.23 35.75
C TYR A 398 -17.93 -2.56 36.49
N ALA A 399 -17.02 -3.52 36.28
CA ALA A 399 -17.04 -4.81 36.97
C ALA A 399 -16.92 -4.64 38.50
N LYS A 400 -16.03 -3.76 38.99
CA LYS A 400 -15.94 -3.41 40.42
C LYS A 400 -17.28 -2.90 40.96
N LYS A 401 -18.01 -2.05 40.21
CA LYS A 401 -19.32 -1.52 40.60
C LYS A 401 -20.41 -2.59 40.62
N VAL A 402 -20.41 -3.52 39.67
CA VAL A 402 -21.34 -4.66 39.67
C VAL A 402 -21.12 -5.54 40.90
N VAL A 403 -19.86 -5.87 41.22
CA VAL A 403 -19.53 -6.64 42.42
C VAL A 403 -19.95 -5.89 43.69
N PHE A 404 -19.70 -4.59 43.76
CA PHE A 404 -20.09 -3.76 44.90
C PHE A 404 -21.61 -3.69 45.08
N ALA A 405 -22.36 -3.42 44.01
CA ALA A 405 -23.82 -3.41 44.03
C ALA A 405 -24.40 -4.78 44.44
N SER A 406 -23.82 -5.87 43.95
CA SER A 406 -24.19 -7.23 44.37
C SER A 406 -23.87 -7.50 45.84
N GLY A 407 -22.76 -6.97 46.36
CA GLY A 407 -22.39 -7.04 47.77
C GLY A 407 -23.41 -6.34 48.66
N ILE A 408 -23.80 -5.11 48.28
CA ILE A 408 -24.89 -4.37 48.96
C ILE A 408 -26.19 -5.20 48.95
N GLY A 409 -26.56 -5.77 47.80
CA GLY A 409 -27.74 -6.62 47.67
C GLY A 409 -27.70 -7.89 48.54
N ALA A 410 -26.51 -8.39 48.86
CA ALA A 410 -26.29 -9.51 49.77
C ALA A 410 -26.20 -9.10 51.26
N GLY A 411 -26.31 -7.80 51.57
CA GLY A 411 -26.21 -7.25 52.92
C GLY A 411 -24.79 -6.97 53.42
N ASP A 412 -23.79 -7.03 52.53
CA ASP A 412 -22.40 -6.67 52.82
C ASP A 412 -22.23 -5.15 52.67
N LEU A 413 -22.40 -4.43 53.79
CA LEU A 413 -22.40 -2.97 53.84
C LEU A 413 -21.08 -2.37 54.36
N ASP A 414 -20.08 -3.20 54.62
CA ASP A 414 -18.79 -2.77 55.19
C ASP A 414 -17.67 -2.71 54.14
N LYS A 415 -17.89 -3.27 52.95
CA LYS A 415 -16.96 -3.12 51.84
C LYS A 415 -16.93 -1.69 51.32
N ASP A 416 -15.75 -1.29 50.84
CA ASP A 416 -15.56 0.00 50.19
C ASP A 416 -15.38 -0.12 48.68
N LEU A 417 -15.76 0.94 47.97
CA LEU A 417 -15.65 1.04 46.52
C LEU A 417 -14.62 2.10 46.16
N GLU A 418 -13.54 1.68 45.51
CA GLU A 418 -12.57 2.58 44.91
C GLU A 418 -13.19 3.27 43.68
N LEU A 419 -13.29 4.59 43.72
CA LEU A 419 -13.79 5.40 42.61
C LEU A 419 -12.75 5.49 41.49
N LEU A 420 -13.19 5.42 40.23
CA LEU A 420 -12.28 5.57 39.08
C LEU A 420 -11.75 7.00 38.91
N SER A 421 -12.52 7.98 39.38
CA SER A 421 -12.18 9.39 39.38
C SER A 421 -13.09 10.13 40.36
N ASP A 422 -12.77 11.38 40.66
CA ASP A 422 -13.62 12.25 41.46
C ASP A 422 -15.00 12.48 40.80
N GLU A 423 -15.15 12.24 39.50
CA GLU A 423 -16.41 12.40 38.77
C GLU A 423 -17.17 11.07 38.54
N ASP A 424 -16.80 10.01 39.26
CA ASP A 424 -17.47 8.71 39.17
C ASP A 424 -18.86 8.72 39.85
N LEU A 425 -19.84 9.30 39.15
CA LEU A 425 -21.21 9.48 39.62
C LEU A 425 -21.86 8.16 40.06
N LEU A 426 -21.70 7.10 39.26
CA LEU A 426 -22.29 5.79 39.59
C LEU A 426 -21.65 5.21 40.85
N GLY A 427 -20.33 5.30 40.99
CA GLY A 427 -19.63 4.87 42.21
C GLY A 427 -20.10 5.64 43.44
N LYS A 428 -20.18 6.97 43.35
CA LYS A 428 -20.69 7.83 44.43
C LYS A 428 -22.13 7.48 44.83
N SER A 429 -23.02 7.28 43.86
CA SER A 429 -24.41 6.90 44.13
C SER A 429 -24.53 5.54 44.81
N LEU A 430 -23.70 4.55 44.42
CA LEU A 430 -23.69 3.24 45.07
C LEU A 430 -23.16 3.33 46.51
N MET A 431 -22.11 4.12 46.77
CA MET A 431 -21.60 4.36 48.12
C MET A 431 -22.66 5.04 48.99
N GLN A 432 -23.32 6.07 48.48
CA GLN A 432 -24.40 6.75 49.19
C GLN A 432 -25.56 5.78 49.50
N MET A 433 -25.91 4.88 48.57
CA MET A 433 -26.91 3.84 48.80
C MET A 433 -26.49 2.89 49.93
N ARG A 434 -25.24 2.41 49.92
CA ARG A 434 -24.67 1.57 50.99
C ARG A 434 -24.75 2.29 52.34
N ASP A 435 -24.32 3.56 52.39
CA ASP A 435 -24.28 4.34 53.63
C ASP A 435 -25.68 4.53 54.22
N ASN A 436 -26.67 4.83 53.37
CA ASN A 436 -28.08 4.92 53.78
C ASN A 436 -28.61 3.57 54.30
N LEU A 437 -28.27 2.45 53.66
CA LEU A 437 -28.66 1.12 54.12
C LEU A 437 -27.99 0.74 55.43
N LYS A 438 -26.74 1.15 55.64
CA LYS A 438 -26.01 0.93 56.90
C LYS A 438 -26.67 1.70 58.04
N LEU A 439 -26.98 2.98 57.80
CA LEU A 439 -27.72 3.81 58.75
C LEU A 439 -29.08 3.19 59.09
N ALA A 440 -29.86 2.77 58.08
CA ALA A 440 -31.16 2.14 58.30
C ALA A 440 -31.07 0.83 59.11
N ARG A 441 -30.00 0.04 58.92
CA ARG A 441 -29.74 -1.18 59.70
C ARG A 441 -29.40 -0.86 61.15
N GLU A 442 -28.58 0.16 61.40
CA GLU A 442 -28.22 0.60 62.75
C GLU A 442 -29.46 1.13 63.51
N GLU A 443 -30.30 1.92 62.86
CA GLU A 443 -31.57 2.42 63.41
C GLU A 443 -32.55 1.28 63.72
N GLU A 444 -32.69 0.29 62.83
CA GLU A 444 -33.54 -0.88 63.06
C GLU A 444 -33.08 -1.71 64.26
N LEU A 445 -31.77 -1.94 64.42
CA LEU A 445 -31.22 -2.65 65.56
C LEU A 445 -31.52 -1.94 66.88
N LYS A 446 -31.41 -0.60 66.87
CA LYS A 446 -31.76 0.22 68.04
C LYS A 446 -33.25 0.09 68.38
N ARG A 447 -34.13 0.21 67.37
CA ARG A 447 -35.57 0.06 67.56
C ARG A 447 -35.94 -1.32 68.12
N GLN A 448 -35.31 -2.39 67.63
CA GLN A 448 -35.57 -3.74 68.12
C GLN A 448 -35.17 -3.94 69.59
N ALA A 449 -34.12 -3.27 70.06
CA ALA A 449 -33.73 -3.31 71.48
C ALA A 449 -34.77 -2.61 72.36
N GLU A 450 -35.22 -1.42 71.94
CA GLU A 450 -36.28 -0.66 72.63
C GLU A 450 -37.61 -1.43 72.65
N ASP A 451 -38.03 -2.01 71.52
CA ASP A 451 -39.27 -2.81 71.40
C ASP A 451 -39.25 -4.07 72.29
N LYS A 452 -38.07 -4.65 72.58
CA LYS A 452 -37.95 -5.79 73.50
C LYS A 452 -38.20 -5.35 74.94
N ILE A 453 -37.61 -4.24 75.37
CA ILE A 453 -37.80 -3.68 76.71
C ILE A 453 -39.29 -3.33 76.91
N HIS A 454 -39.88 -2.60 75.96
CA HIS A 454 -41.29 -2.22 76.03
C HIS A 454 -42.24 -3.43 76.11
N ARG A 455 -42.00 -4.48 75.33
CA ARG A 455 -42.80 -5.72 75.40
C ARG A 455 -42.67 -6.41 76.74
N TRP A 456 -41.45 -6.57 77.23
CA TRP A 456 -41.19 -7.15 78.56
C TRP A 456 -41.96 -6.36 79.63
N THR A 457 -41.81 -5.03 79.71
CA THR A 457 -42.49 -4.21 80.73
C THR A 457 -44.02 -4.34 80.68
N ASN A 458 -44.62 -4.33 79.47
CA ASN A 458 -46.07 -4.43 79.33
C ASN A 458 -46.62 -5.82 79.69
N GLU A 459 -45.91 -6.90 79.35
CA GLU A 459 -46.25 -8.25 79.78
C GLU A 459 -46.21 -8.37 81.31
N GLY A 460 -45.20 -7.77 81.93
CA GLY A 460 -45.10 -7.64 83.39
C GLY A 460 -46.32 -6.94 83.98
N ILE A 461 -46.64 -5.73 83.51
CA ILE A 461 -47.76 -4.94 84.05
C ILE A 461 -49.07 -5.71 83.94
N ALA A 462 -49.35 -6.33 82.80
CA ALA A 462 -50.56 -7.14 82.60
C ALA A 462 -50.61 -8.32 83.59
N LYS A 463 -49.49 -9.02 83.77
CA LYS A 463 -49.39 -10.15 84.70
C LYS A 463 -49.68 -9.73 86.15
N PHE A 464 -49.07 -8.65 86.62
CA PHE A 464 -49.28 -8.19 88.01
C PHE A 464 -50.65 -7.54 88.21
N ALA A 465 -51.20 -6.85 87.20
CA ALA A 465 -52.58 -6.36 87.24
C ALA A 465 -53.60 -7.51 87.37
N ASP A 466 -53.38 -8.63 86.68
CA ASP A 466 -54.23 -9.82 86.81
C ASP A 466 -54.11 -10.48 88.19
N ILE A 467 -52.89 -10.56 88.77
CA ILE A 467 -52.66 -11.07 90.14
C ILE A 467 -53.40 -10.22 91.16
N LEU A 468 -53.30 -8.89 91.05
CA LEU A 468 -54.00 -7.93 91.91
C LEU A 468 -55.53 -8.09 91.80
N ARG A 469 -56.06 -8.39 90.61
CA ARG A 469 -57.50 -8.57 90.39
C ARG A 469 -58.02 -9.91 90.93
N GLN A 470 -57.25 -10.99 90.86
CA GLN A 470 -57.71 -12.34 91.22
C GLN A 470 -57.70 -12.61 92.73
N ASN A 471 -56.84 -11.92 93.50
CA ASN A 471 -56.63 -12.20 94.93
C ASN A 471 -57.02 -11.00 95.82
N ASN A 472 -57.95 -10.14 95.38
CA ASN A 472 -58.29 -8.89 96.08
C ASN A 472 -59.01 -9.10 97.43
N ASP A 473 -59.48 -10.31 97.73
CA ASP A 473 -60.31 -10.60 98.90
C ASP A 473 -59.49 -11.07 100.13
N ASP A 474 -58.21 -11.43 99.96
CA ASP A 474 -57.29 -11.81 101.05
C ASP A 474 -55.90 -11.18 100.85
N ILE A 475 -55.56 -10.23 101.72
CA ILE A 475 -54.29 -9.49 101.65
C ILE A 475 -53.07 -10.39 101.87
N SER A 476 -53.19 -11.47 102.62
CA SER A 476 -52.08 -12.39 102.91
C SER A 476 -51.81 -13.29 101.71
N GLU A 477 -52.86 -13.83 101.09
CA GLU A 477 -52.76 -14.63 99.87
C GLU A 477 -52.27 -13.78 98.69
N LEU A 478 -52.79 -12.55 98.54
CA LEU A 478 -52.33 -11.59 97.54
C LEU A 478 -50.84 -11.26 97.71
N SER A 479 -50.41 -10.96 98.94
CA SER A 479 -49.03 -10.64 99.26
C SER A 479 -48.09 -11.79 98.89
N PHE A 480 -48.51 -13.04 99.10
CA PHE A 480 -47.74 -14.22 98.72
C PHE A 480 -47.65 -14.43 97.22
N GLU A 481 -48.77 -14.38 96.49
CA GLU A 481 -48.76 -14.56 95.04
C GLU A 481 -48.05 -13.41 94.31
N LEU A 482 -48.17 -12.18 94.81
CA LEU A 482 -47.44 -11.02 94.30
C LEU A 482 -45.93 -11.21 94.47
N MET A 483 -45.46 -11.50 95.68
CA MET A 483 -44.02 -11.73 95.92
C MET A 483 -43.48 -12.92 95.13
N ARG A 484 -44.23 -14.02 95.02
CA ARG A 484 -43.81 -15.21 94.29
C ARG A 484 -43.62 -14.94 92.81
N ASN A 485 -44.54 -14.19 92.23
CA ASN A 485 -44.43 -13.82 90.83
C ASN A 485 -43.37 -12.74 90.61
N MET A 486 -43.19 -11.79 91.53
CA MET A 486 -42.14 -10.76 91.44
C MET A 486 -40.74 -11.37 91.49
N VAL A 487 -40.48 -12.26 92.44
CA VAL A 487 -39.18 -12.94 92.58
C VAL A 487 -38.84 -13.72 91.30
N ASN A 488 -39.81 -14.46 90.75
CA ASN A 488 -39.59 -15.24 89.53
C ASN A 488 -39.51 -14.37 88.25
N TYR A 489 -40.33 -13.32 88.12
CA TYR A 489 -40.40 -12.51 86.90
C TYR A 489 -39.19 -11.58 86.74
N LEU A 490 -38.66 -11.11 87.86
CA LEU A 490 -37.45 -10.29 87.91
C LEU A 490 -36.18 -11.14 88.04
N GLU A 491 -36.34 -12.46 88.17
CA GLU A 491 -35.25 -13.42 88.39
C GLU A 491 -34.36 -13.08 89.61
N VAL A 492 -34.96 -12.45 90.63
CA VAL A 492 -34.29 -12.14 91.90
C VAL A 492 -34.38 -13.33 92.85
N ASN A 493 -33.58 -13.33 93.92
CA ASN A 493 -33.38 -14.53 94.74
C ASN A 493 -34.24 -14.55 96.00
N GLN A 494 -34.56 -13.39 96.57
CA GLN A 494 -35.38 -13.24 97.76
C GLN A 494 -36.32 -12.05 97.62
N GLY A 495 -37.43 -12.11 98.35
CA GLY A 495 -38.33 -10.97 98.44
C GLY A 495 -39.23 -11.00 99.66
N ALA A 496 -39.57 -9.82 100.17
CA ALA A 496 -40.54 -9.60 101.23
C ALA A 496 -41.46 -8.44 100.86
N ILE A 497 -42.72 -8.52 101.31
CA ILE A 497 -43.64 -7.39 101.27
C ILE A 497 -44.09 -7.05 102.69
N PHE A 498 -44.00 -5.77 103.01
CA PHE A 498 -44.38 -5.21 104.29
C PHE A 498 -45.57 -4.28 104.09
N VAL A 499 -46.75 -4.65 104.59
CA VAL A 499 -47.99 -3.87 104.43
C VAL A 499 -48.24 -2.99 105.64
N ILE A 500 -48.81 -1.81 105.43
CA ILE A 500 -49.13 -0.86 106.50
C ILE A 500 -50.17 -1.43 107.48
N ASP A 501 -49.90 -1.26 108.77
CA ASP A 501 -50.82 -1.55 109.88
C ASP A 501 -50.93 -0.31 110.78
N GLU A 502 -52.15 0.24 110.86
CA GLU A 502 -52.51 1.41 111.65
C GLU A 502 -53.26 0.97 112.92
N SER A 503 -52.51 0.67 113.98
CA SER A 503 -53.06 0.33 115.29
C SER A 503 -52.65 1.38 116.34
N ASN A 504 -53.59 1.88 117.14
CA ASN A 504 -53.34 2.81 118.26
C ASN A 504 -52.57 4.11 117.89
N ASP A 505 -52.97 4.81 116.82
CA ASP A 505 -52.37 6.09 116.35
C ASP A 505 -50.87 6.03 115.97
N GLU A 506 -50.27 4.84 115.85
CA GLU A 506 -48.91 4.64 115.33
C GLU A 506 -48.94 3.83 114.02
N ILE A 507 -48.07 4.21 113.06
CA ILE A 507 -47.95 3.55 111.76
C ILE A 507 -46.82 2.53 111.82
N PHE A 508 -47.13 1.27 111.50
CA PHE A 508 -46.17 0.20 111.34
C PHE A 508 -46.26 -0.44 109.96
N TYR A 509 -45.19 -1.10 109.53
CA TYR A 509 -45.18 -1.99 108.39
C TYR A 509 -44.94 -3.42 108.87
N GLU A 510 -45.89 -4.30 108.59
CA GLU A 510 -45.85 -5.71 108.99
C GLU A 510 -45.54 -6.59 107.79
N ALA A 511 -44.57 -7.51 107.96
CA ALA A 511 -44.20 -8.48 106.94
C ALA A 511 -45.36 -9.45 106.69
N THR A 512 -46.04 -9.29 105.54
CA THR A 512 -47.24 -10.05 105.19
C THR A 512 -46.91 -11.27 104.34
N SER A 513 -45.81 -11.21 103.57
CA SER A 513 -45.26 -12.36 102.88
C SER A 513 -43.75 -12.25 102.68
N THR A 514 -43.09 -13.41 102.70
CA THR A 514 -41.65 -13.53 102.47
C THR A 514 -41.35 -14.77 101.64
N ILE A 515 -40.34 -14.68 100.79
CA ILE A 515 -39.89 -15.78 99.92
C ILE A 515 -38.41 -16.00 100.16
N ALA A 516 -38.09 -17.27 100.46
CA ALA A 516 -36.74 -17.73 100.76
C ALA A 516 -36.07 -17.03 101.98
N PHE A 517 -36.87 -16.57 102.97
CA PHE A 517 -36.40 -16.02 104.25
C PHE A 517 -36.17 -17.11 105.33
N ASN A 518 -35.19 -16.88 106.22
CA ASN A 518 -34.90 -17.76 107.36
C ASN A 518 -35.86 -17.50 108.54
N LYS A 519 -36.34 -18.55 109.22
CA LYS A 519 -37.20 -18.47 110.43
C LYS A 519 -36.60 -17.61 111.57
N LYS A 520 -35.27 -17.44 111.65
CA LYS A 520 -34.63 -16.53 112.63
C LYS A 520 -34.80 -15.04 112.28
N GLN A 521 -34.88 -14.69 111.00
CA GLN A 521 -35.06 -13.31 110.52
C GLN A 521 -36.54 -12.88 110.54
N PHE A 522 -37.47 -13.83 110.54
CA PHE A 522 -38.92 -13.59 110.63
C PHE A 522 -39.41 -13.07 112.00
N ASN A 523 -38.53 -12.96 113.01
CA ASN A 523 -38.90 -12.49 114.36
C ASN A 523 -39.04 -10.96 114.48
N LYS A 524 -38.73 -10.18 113.42
CA LYS A 524 -39.10 -8.76 113.31
C LYS A 524 -40.36 -8.65 112.44
N THR A 525 -41.52 -9.02 112.97
CA THR A 525 -42.79 -8.98 112.23
C THR A 525 -43.32 -7.56 112.03
N ARG A 526 -42.85 -6.54 112.78
CA ARG A 526 -43.42 -5.19 112.76
C ARG A 526 -42.33 -4.11 112.84
N ILE A 527 -42.25 -3.25 111.84
CA ILE A 527 -41.27 -2.16 111.71
C ILE A 527 -41.98 -0.82 111.85
N LYS A 528 -41.49 0.09 112.69
CA LYS A 528 -42.11 1.41 112.90
C LYS A 528 -41.81 2.36 111.75
N TYR A 529 -42.76 3.23 111.42
CA TYR A 529 -42.56 4.29 110.43
C TYR A 529 -41.32 5.15 110.77
N GLY A 530 -40.43 5.35 109.80
CA GLY A 530 -39.18 6.11 109.99
C GLY A 530 -38.02 5.35 110.64
N GLU A 531 -38.21 4.08 111.03
CA GLU A 531 -37.16 3.21 111.56
C GLU A 531 -36.72 2.15 110.52
N ASP A 532 -35.43 1.82 110.52
CA ASP A 532 -34.80 0.88 109.57
C ASP A 532 -34.90 1.32 108.09
N LEU A 533 -34.31 0.56 107.16
CA LEU A 533 -34.37 0.91 105.73
C LEU A 533 -35.80 0.83 105.15
N ILE A 534 -36.65 -0.08 105.67
CA ILE A 534 -38.06 -0.19 105.29
C ILE A 534 -38.83 1.08 105.69
N GLY A 535 -38.68 1.54 106.94
CA GLY A 535 -39.33 2.76 107.42
C GLY A 535 -38.76 4.02 106.75
N ARG A 536 -37.47 4.02 106.39
CA ARG A 536 -36.86 5.10 105.61
C ARG A 536 -37.39 5.15 104.17
N CYS A 537 -37.52 4.00 103.50
CA CYS A 537 -38.14 3.88 102.17
C CYS A 537 -39.56 4.45 102.18
N ALA A 538 -40.34 4.12 103.23
CA ALA A 538 -41.68 4.65 103.45
C ALA A 538 -41.70 6.16 103.75
N HIS A 539 -40.71 6.67 104.50
CA HIS A 539 -40.63 8.09 104.85
C HIS A 539 -40.24 8.96 103.66
N GLU A 540 -39.21 8.54 102.92
CA GLU A 540 -38.70 9.28 101.76
C GLU A 540 -39.60 9.14 100.52
N ARG A 541 -40.48 8.12 100.49
CA ARG A 541 -41.33 7.76 99.34
C ARG A 541 -40.53 7.56 98.06
N LYS A 542 -39.32 7.01 98.22
CA LYS A 542 -38.37 6.78 97.14
C LYS A 542 -37.84 5.37 97.23
N THR A 543 -37.65 4.79 96.06
CA THR A 543 -36.92 3.53 95.91
C THR A 543 -35.52 3.66 96.48
N ILE A 544 -35.11 2.70 97.31
CA ILE A 544 -33.75 2.60 97.84
C ILE A 544 -33.09 1.41 97.17
N TYR A 545 -32.05 1.68 96.38
CA TYR A 545 -31.25 0.63 95.75
C TYR A 545 -29.86 0.57 96.37
N LEU A 546 -29.62 -0.49 97.14
CA LEU A 546 -28.38 -0.72 97.86
C LEU A 546 -27.51 -1.68 97.04
N LYS A 547 -26.46 -1.15 96.41
CA LYS A 547 -25.48 -1.96 95.66
C LYS A 547 -24.34 -2.53 96.53
N GLU A 548 -24.23 -2.06 97.77
CA GLU A 548 -23.24 -2.52 98.74
C GLU A 548 -23.98 -2.93 100.03
N VAL A 549 -24.25 -4.23 100.16
CA VAL A 549 -25.03 -4.79 101.27
C VAL A 549 -24.09 -5.10 102.45
N PRO A 550 -24.29 -4.52 103.66
CA PRO A 550 -23.44 -4.80 104.82
C PRO A 550 -23.45 -6.27 105.26
N GLU A 551 -22.31 -6.74 105.79
CA GLU A 551 -22.24 -8.06 106.44
C GLU A 551 -23.26 -8.14 107.60
N ASP A 552 -24.00 -9.24 107.67
CA ASP A 552 -25.10 -9.49 108.62
C ASP A 552 -26.41 -8.70 108.41
N TYR A 553 -26.57 -7.94 107.30
CA TYR A 553 -27.83 -7.23 106.99
C TYR A 553 -28.96 -8.18 106.58
N ILE A 554 -28.73 -9.01 105.57
CA ILE A 554 -29.66 -10.05 105.10
C ILE A 554 -28.85 -11.20 104.47
N SER A 555 -29.35 -12.43 104.55
CA SER A 555 -28.67 -13.62 104.05
C SER A 555 -29.61 -14.51 103.24
N ILE A 556 -29.15 -14.94 102.06
CA ILE A 556 -29.82 -15.94 101.23
C ILE A 556 -29.44 -17.33 101.72
N THR A 557 -30.45 -18.05 102.23
CA THR A 557 -30.24 -19.37 102.84
C THR A 557 -30.70 -20.49 101.91
N SER A 558 -29.90 -21.55 101.82
CA SER A 558 -30.20 -22.80 101.14
C SER A 558 -30.02 -23.96 102.12
N GLY A 559 -30.56 -25.14 101.80
CA GLY A 559 -30.38 -26.35 102.60
C GLY A 559 -28.91 -26.77 102.82
N MET A 560 -27.95 -26.14 102.13
CA MET A 560 -26.51 -26.42 102.22
C MET A 560 -25.64 -25.25 102.70
N GLY A 561 -26.17 -24.04 102.92
CA GLY A 561 -25.37 -22.88 103.32
C GLY A 561 -26.09 -21.53 103.22
N GLU A 562 -25.42 -20.46 103.63
CA GLU A 562 -25.93 -19.08 103.58
C GLU A 562 -24.95 -18.18 102.83
N ALA A 563 -25.45 -17.21 102.05
CA ALA A 563 -24.65 -16.24 101.30
C ALA A 563 -25.32 -14.86 101.28
N ASN A 564 -24.54 -13.77 101.30
CA ASN A 564 -25.07 -12.41 101.24
C ASN A 564 -25.42 -12.03 99.79
N PRO A 565 -26.56 -11.34 99.56
CA PRO A 565 -26.88 -10.81 98.23
C PRO A 565 -25.92 -9.69 97.85
N ASN A 566 -25.77 -9.47 96.54
CA ASN A 566 -24.97 -8.35 96.02
C ASN A 566 -25.76 -7.04 96.08
N VAL A 567 -27.09 -7.11 95.89
CA VAL A 567 -27.94 -5.94 95.90
C VAL A 567 -29.23 -6.17 96.69
N VAL A 568 -29.73 -5.10 97.31
CA VAL A 568 -31.06 -5.04 97.94
C VAL A 568 -31.81 -3.84 97.39
N LEU A 569 -33.05 -4.05 96.96
CA LEU A 569 -33.91 -3.03 96.39
C LEU A 569 -35.19 -2.93 97.22
N LEU A 570 -35.48 -1.72 97.71
CA LEU A 570 -36.71 -1.41 98.43
C LEU A 570 -37.54 -0.47 97.57
N VAL A 571 -38.77 -0.88 97.24
CA VAL A 571 -39.70 -0.11 96.41
C VAL A 571 -40.94 0.21 97.24
N PRO A 572 -41.28 1.49 97.43
CA PRO A 572 -42.51 1.85 98.12
C PRO A 572 -43.70 1.68 97.18
N ALA A 573 -44.75 1.01 97.65
CA ALA A 573 -46.02 0.94 96.95
C ALA A 573 -46.91 2.12 97.34
N ILE A 574 -47.18 3.04 96.40
CA ILE A 574 -47.76 4.36 96.68
C ILE A 574 -49.10 4.53 95.96
N LEU A 575 -50.13 4.90 96.73
CA LEU A 575 -51.42 5.29 96.17
C LEU A 575 -51.92 6.57 96.86
N ASN A 576 -52.31 7.58 96.09
CA ASN A 576 -52.77 8.88 96.60
C ASN A 576 -51.83 9.49 97.67
N ASP A 577 -50.53 9.55 97.37
CA ASP A 577 -49.47 10.07 98.25
C ASP A 577 -49.30 9.33 99.60
N LYS A 578 -49.91 8.15 99.75
CA LYS A 578 -49.77 7.28 100.93
C LYS A 578 -49.06 5.99 100.53
N VAL A 579 -48.06 5.60 101.32
CA VAL A 579 -47.33 4.34 101.16
C VAL A 579 -48.13 3.23 101.83
N TYR A 580 -48.58 2.24 101.07
CA TYR A 580 -49.39 1.12 101.57
C TYR A 580 -48.58 -0.14 101.83
N ALA A 581 -47.50 -0.32 101.08
CA ALA A 581 -46.57 -1.41 101.30
C ALA A 581 -45.15 -1.00 100.94
N ILE A 582 -44.17 -1.74 101.44
CA ILE A 582 -42.79 -1.70 100.96
C ILE A 582 -42.45 -3.09 100.44
N ILE A 583 -41.92 -3.14 99.23
CA ILE A 583 -41.43 -4.38 98.63
C ILE A 583 -39.91 -4.37 98.74
N GLU A 584 -39.35 -5.33 99.46
CA GLU A 584 -37.91 -5.52 99.58
C GLU A 584 -37.51 -6.75 98.78
N LEU A 585 -36.57 -6.59 97.86
CA LEU A 585 -36.03 -7.65 97.00
C LEU A 585 -34.52 -7.73 97.19
N ALA A 586 -33.98 -8.94 97.21
CA ALA A 586 -32.54 -9.15 97.25
C ALA A 586 -32.09 -10.13 96.16
N SER A 587 -30.94 -9.83 95.55
CA SER A 587 -30.44 -10.55 94.38
C SER A 587 -28.91 -10.68 94.39
N PHE A 588 -28.40 -11.75 93.79
CA PHE A 588 -26.98 -11.89 93.45
C PHE A 588 -26.62 -11.13 92.16
N SER A 589 -27.60 -10.84 91.30
CA SER A 589 -27.38 -10.07 90.06
C SER A 589 -27.85 -8.63 90.24
N GLU A 590 -27.22 -7.69 89.54
CA GLU A 590 -27.77 -6.33 89.44
C GLU A 590 -29.16 -6.37 88.83
N ILE A 591 -30.05 -5.54 89.38
CA ILE A 591 -31.37 -5.28 88.81
C ILE A 591 -31.22 -4.11 87.84
N GLU A 592 -31.57 -4.34 86.57
CA GLU A 592 -31.42 -3.38 85.47
C GLU A 592 -32.40 -2.20 85.60
N ASP A 593 -32.04 -1.03 85.08
CA ASP A 593 -32.84 0.21 85.24
C ASP A 593 -34.29 0.03 84.78
N PHE A 594 -34.54 -0.66 83.66
CA PHE A 594 -35.90 -0.92 83.16
C PHE A 594 -36.71 -1.86 84.07
N GLN A 595 -36.06 -2.70 84.87
CA GLN A 595 -36.70 -3.57 85.86
C GLN A 595 -37.08 -2.77 87.11
N ILE A 596 -36.24 -1.81 87.51
CA ILE A 596 -36.52 -0.88 88.62
C ILE A 596 -37.69 0.05 88.24
N GLU A 597 -37.66 0.67 87.05
CA GLU A 597 -38.77 1.50 86.56
C GLU A 597 -40.08 0.72 86.46
N PHE A 598 -40.01 -0.55 86.05
CA PHE A 598 -41.17 -1.44 86.03
C PHE A 598 -41.74 -1.64 87.45
N LEU A 599 -40.89 -1.89 88.44
CA LEU A 599 -41.27 -2.04 89.84
C LEU A 599 -41.92 -0.77 90.41
N GLU A 600 -41.33 0.40 90.14
CA GLU A 600 -41.87 1.71 90.53
C GLU A 600 -43.21 2.05 89.87
N LYS A 601 -43.53 1.38 88.76
CA LYS A 601 -44.79 1.56 88.04
C LYS A 601 -45.91 0.64 88.55
N ILE A 602 -45.55 -0.49 89.15
CA ILE A 602 -46.52 -1.45 89.72
C ILE A 602 -46.69 -1.32 91.23
N GLY A 603 -45.66 -0.86 91.95
CA GLY A 603 -45.75 -0.42 93.35
C GLY A 603 -46.25 1.01 93.39
#